data_AF-A0A0W1EE79-F1
#
_entry.id   AF-A0A0W1EE79-F1
#
_cell.length_a   1.000
_cell.length_b   1.000
_cell.length_c   1.000
_cell.angle_alpha   90.00
_cell.angle_beta   90.00
_cell.angle_gamma   90.00
#
_symmetry.space_group_name_H-M   'P 1'
#
loop_
_entity.id
_entity.type
_entity.pdbx_description
1 polymer ?
#
loop_
_entity_poly.entity_id
_entity_poly.type
_entity_poly.pdbx_seq_one_letter_code
_entity_poly.pdbx_strand_id
1 'polypeptide(L)'
;MADMSMARIAKRGVVGTFDPRGRDDRLQFWLYFAMVFAPMIFVQFVAQMVLTFPTIDPSLTAEANTAAIDRKMFGAIGTSGYLNLACHLIAAVLLLSATARRLHDRGRAGWWALIFPSAVLAAGLDQARRMDVMAGHMARMTTEMRKAPPEPIEMLSFPAELQAAMPGPSWPAIVAGIAMLWLAIELLRAGTPGDNRFGPQP
;
A
#
# COMPACT_ATOMS: atom_id res chain seq x y z
N MET A 1 -23.96 4.55 -25.24
CA MET A 1 -22.82 4.11 -24.40
C MET A 1 -22.11 3.03 -25.17
N ALA A 2 -20.88 3.26 -25.63
CA ALA A 2 -20.10 2.23 -26.32
C ALA A 2 -19.98 0.99 -25.43
N ASP A 3 -19.99 -0.22 -26.01
CA ASP A 3 -19.83 -1.47 -25.28
C ASP A 3 -18.55 -1.44 -24.43
N MET A 4 -18.71 -1.26 -23.12
CA MET A 4 -17.63 -1.35 -22.15
C MET A 4 -17.37 -2.82 -21.88
N SER A 5 -16.45 -3.40 -22.65
CA SER A 5 -15.95 -4.75 -22.39
C SER A 5 -14.83 -4.69 -21.35
N MET A 6 -14.98 -5.40 -20.23
CA MET A 6 -13.92 -5.55 -19.22
C MET A 6 -12.61 -6.06 -19.83
N ALA A 7 -12.67 -6.93 -20.84
CA ALA A 7 -11.49 -7.42 -21.57
C ALA A 7 -10.77 -6.30 -22.32
N ARG A 8 -11.51 -5.33 -22.90
CA ARG A 8 -10.92 -4.16 -23.57
C ARG A 8 -10.22 -3.25 -22.56
N ILE A 9 -10.85 -2.99 -21.42
CA ILE A 9 -10.28 -2.18 -20.33
C ILE A 9 -8.99 -2.82 -19.80
N ALA A 10 -9.04 -4.13 -19.51
CA ALA A 10 -7.89 -4.88 -19.05
C ALA A 10 -6.76 -4.88 -20.09
N LYS A 11 -7.07 -5.14 -21.37
CA LYS A 11 -6.09 -5.09 -22.46
C LYS A 11 -5.47 -3.69 -22.59
N ARG A 12 -6.28 -2.64 -22.58
CA ARG A 12 -5.79 -1.25 -22.70
C ARG A 12 -4.91 -0.86 -21.51
N GLY A 13 -5.28 -1.28 -20.30
CA GLY A 13 -4.49 -1.05 -19.10
C GLY A 13 -3.17 -1.81 -19.12
N VAL A 14 -3.22 -3.15 -19.24
CA VAL A 14 -2.04 -4.02 -19.15
C VAL A 14 -1.09 -3.83 -20.33
N VAL A 15 -1.58 -3.90 -21.58
CA VAL A 15 -0.73 -3.71 -22.77
C VAL A 15 -0.26 -2.26 -22.87
N GLY A 16 -1.11 -1.31 -22.45
CA GLY A 16 -0.79 0.11 -22.43
C GLY A 16 -0.11 0.59 -21.14
N THR A 17 0.47 -0.31 -20.33
CA THR A 17 1.14 0.06 -19.06
C THR A 17 2.25 1.08 -19.26
N PHE A 18 2.92 1.04 -20.43
CA PHE A 18 3.99 1.97 -20.81
C PHE A 18 3.61 2.90 -21.96
N ASP A 19 2.32 2.99 -22.31
CA ASP A 19 1.79 3.92 -23.31
C ASP A 19 0.94 5.00 -22.64
N PRO A 20 1.54 6.15 -22.26
CA PRO A 20 0.79 7.23 -21.60
C PRO A 20 -0.06 8.05 -22.58
N ARG A 21 -0.03 7.77 -23.89
CA ARG A 21 -0.68 8.61 -24.90
C ARG A 21 -2.19 8.41 -24.92
N GLY A 22 -2.91 9.48 -25.28
CA GLY A 22 -4.36 9.49 -25.37
C GLY A 22 -5.04 9.86 -24.04
N ARG A 23 -6.34 9.57 -23.98
CA ARG A 23 -7.26 9.91 -22.89
C ARG A 23 -8.03 8.67 -22.46
N ASP A 24 -8.30 8.56 -21.16
CA ASP A 24 -9.18 7.54 -20.60
C ASP A 24 -10.37 8.25 -19.93
N ASP A 25 -11.58 7.75 -20.18
CA ASP A 25 -12.76 8.23 -19.48
C ASP A 25 -12.72 7.83 -17.99
N ARG A 26 -13.54 8.52 -17.19
CA ARG A 26 -13.55 8.32 -15.74
C ARG A 26 -13.93 6.89 -15.36
N LEU A 27 -14.92 6.29 -16.01
CA LEU A 27 -15.43 4.97 -15.64
C LEU A 27 -14.44 3.88 -16.03
N GLN A 28 -13.87 3.94 -17.24
CA GLN A 28 -12.80 3.03 -17.67
C GLN A 28 -11.60 3.08 -16.72
N PHE A 29 -11.17 4.28 -16.32
CA PHE A 29 -10.08 4.43 -15.35
C PHE A 29 -10.38 3.74 -14.02
N TRP A 30 -11.55 3.99 -13.41
CA TRP A 30 -11.89 3.41 -12.11
C TRP A 30 -12.12 1.89 -12.16
N LEU A 31 -12.67 1.38 -13.26
CA LEU A 31 -12.77 -0.07 -13.48
C LEU A 31 -11.39 -0.71 -13.61
N TYR A 32 -10.46 -0.10 -14.35
CA TYR A 32 -9.09 -0.59 -14.42
C TYR A 32 -8.38 -0.50 -13.08
N PHE A 33 -8.54 0.61 -12.36
CA PHE A 33 -8.05 0.80 -11.00
C PHE A 33 -8.51 -0.34 -10.09
N ALA A 34 -9.82 -0.65 -10.08
CA ALA A 34 -10.37 -1.74 -9.30
C ALA A 34 -9.82 -3.11 -9.72
N MET A 35 -9.64 -3.36 -11.03
CA MET A 35 -9.05 -4.61 -11.53
C MET A 35 -7.59 -4.81 -11.10
N VAL A 36 -6.82 -3.73 -10.89
CA VAL A 36 -5.46 -3.82 -10.36
C VAL A 36 -5.47 -3.97 -8.84
N PHE A 37 -6.26 -3.16 -8.14
CA PHE A 37 -6.25 -3.13 -6.67
C PHE A 37 -6.93 -4.34 -6.02
N ALA A 38 -8.05 -4.85 -6.56
CA ALA A 38 -8.78 -5.94 -5.91
C ALA A 38 -7.94 -7.24 -5.80
N PRO A 39 -7.24 -7.71 -6.84
CA PRO A 39 -6.32 -8.84 -6.71
C PRO A 39 -5.16 -8.54 -5.77
N MET A 40 -4.65 -7.30 -5.74
CA MET A 40 -3.56 -6.92 -4.84
C MET A 40 -4.00 -6.93 -3.37
N ILE A 41 -5.20 -6.46 -3.06
CA ILE A 41 -5.78 -6.57 -1.71
C ILE A 41 -5.91 -8.04 -1.31
N PHE A 42 -6.36 -8.91 -2.22
CA PHE A 42 -6.45 -10.34 -1.96
C PHE A 42 -5.08 -10.98 -1.69
N VAL A 43 -4.07 -10.68 -2.52
CA VAL A 43 -2.69 -11.16 -2.32
C VAL A 43 -2.13 -10.67 -0.98
N GLN A 44 -2.35 -9.40 -0.63
CA GLN A 44 -1.91 -8.84 0.65
C GLN A 44 -2.60 -9.52 1.82
N PHE A 45 -3.91 -9.78 1.73
CA PHE A 45 -4.66 -10.48 2.76
C PHE A 45 -4.13 -11.90 2.98
N VAL A 46 -3.94 -12.67 1.89
CA VAL A 46 -3.37 -14.02 1.97
C VAL A 46 -1.96 -13.98 2.55
N ALA A 47 -1.11 -13.06 2.11
CA ALA A 47 0.23 -12.91 2.64
C ALA A 47 0.23 -12.56 4.13
N GLN A 48 -0.67 -11.68 4.58
CA GLN A 48 -0.82 -11.36 6.00
C GLN A 48 -1.28 -12.58 6.79
N MET A 49 -2.22 -13.39 6.29
CA MET A 49 -2.60 -14.63 6.96
C MET A 49 -1.40 -15.58 7.09
N VAL A 50 -0.62 -15.78 6.02
CA VAL A 50 0.56 -16.65 6.05
C VAL A 50 1.64 -16.14 7.00
N LEU A 51 1.86 -14.82 7.07
CA LEU A 51 2.89 -14.22 7.92
C LEU A 51 2.46 -14.10 9.39
N THR A 52 1.16 -13.88 9.67
CA THR A 52 0.63 -13.65 11.02
C THR A 52 0.35 -14.95 11.76
N PHE A 53 0.02 -16.02 11.04
CA PHE A 53 -0.10 -17.37 11.59
C PHE A 53 1.17 -18.15 11.22
N PRO A 54 2.30 -17.94 11.93
CA PRO A 54 3.42 -18.84 11.73
C PRO A 54 2.93 -20.25 12.03
N THR A 55 3.21 -21.19 11.14
CA THR A 55 3.09 -22.60 11.47
C THR A 55 4.00 -22.84 12.67
N ILE A 56 3.41 -22.91 13.87
CA ILE A 56 4.14 -23.25 15.09
C ILE A 56 4.50 -24.72 14.91
N ASP A 57 5.78 -24.96 14.60
CA ASP A 57 6.32 -26.31 14.62
C ASP A 57 6.13 -26.84 16.05
N PRO A 58 5.39 -27.95 16.25
CA PRO A 58 5.14 -28.49 17.58
C PRO A 58 6.44 -28.79 18.35
N SER A 59 7.55 -29.01 17.66
CA SER A 59 8.88 -29.23 18.26
C SER A 59 9.50 -27.96 18.87
N LEU A 60 8.99 -26.77 18.55
CA LEU A 60 9.45 -25.49 19.11
C LEU A 60 8.78 -25.12 20.45
N THR A 61 7.93 -25.98 20.99
CA THR A 61 7.14 -25.70 22.21
C THR A 61 7.90 -25.86 23.54
N ALA A 62 9.16 -26.29 23.52
CA ALA A 62 10.03 -26.31 24.70
C ALA A 62 10.47 -24.88 25.10
N GLU A 63 10.57 -24.58 26.41
CA GLU A 63 10.97 -23.27 26.96
C GLU A 63 12.21 -22.65 26.28
N ALA A 64 13.19 -23.48 25.90
CA ALA A 64 14.42 -23.07 25.21
C ALA A 64 14.20 -22.47 23.79
N ASN A 65 13.04 -22.72 23.17
CA ASN A 65 12.71 -22.26 21.82
C ASN A 65 11.80 -21.02 21.79
N THR A 66 11.36 -20.52 22.94
CA THR A 66 10.44 -19.39 23.04
C THR A 66 11.05 -18.07 22.53
N ALA A 67 12.35 -17.83 22.71
CA ALA A 67 13.03 -16.65 22.14
C ALA A 67 13.24 -16.75 20.61
N ALA A 68 13.34 -17.97 20.08
CA ALA A 68 13.36 -18.20 18.64
C ALA A 68 11.98 -17.96 18.01
N ILE A 69 10.91 -18.37 18.72
CA ILE A 69 9.52 -18.08 18.33
C ILE A 69 9.27 -16.57 18.29
N ASP A 70 9.62 -15.83 19.33
CA ASP A 70 9.45 -14.37 19.39
C ASP A 70 10.16 -13.67 18.23
N ARG A 71 11.43 -14.03 17.96
CA ARG A 71 12.19 -13.46 16.83
C ARG A 71 11.53 -13.75 15.48
N LYS A 72 11.01 -14.96 15.27
CA LYS A 72 10.31 -15.34 14.04
C LYS A 72 9.00 -14.56 13.89
N MET A 73 8.20 -14.46 14.97
CA MET A 73 6.94 -13.73 14.97
C MET A 73 7.15 -12.23 14.70
N PHE A 74 8.06 -11.58 15.43
CA PHE A 74 8.30 -10.15 15.26
C PHE A 74 9.06 -9.82 13.97
N GLY A 75 9.93 -10.70 13.50
CA GLY A 75 10.56 -10.56 12.17
C GLY A 75 9.55 -10.60 11.02
N ALA A 76 8.48 -11.41 11.15
CA ALA A 76 7.41 -11.44 10.16
C ALA A 76 6.64 -10.10 10.08
N ILE A 77 6.49 -9.38 11.20
CA ILE A 77 5.89 -8.03 11.24
C ILE A 77 6.69 -7.06 10.37
N GLY A 78 8.01 -6.98 10.55
CA GLY A 78 8.86 -6.13 9.71
C GLY A 78 8.79 -6.52 8.23
N THR A 79 8.90 -7.83 7.95
CA THR A 79 8.81 -8.39 6.58
C THR A 79 7.51 -8.03 5.89
N SER A 80 6.38 -8.03 6.61
CA SER A 80 5.07 -7.68 6.07
C SER A 80 5.01 -6.24 5.55
N GLY A 81 5.74 -5.31 6.17
CA GLY A 81 5.84 -3.91 5.73
C GLY A 81 6.49 -3.77 4.36
N TYR A 82 7.61 -4.46 4.13
CA TYR A 82 8.31 -4.44 2.85
C TYR A 82 7.53 -5.17 1.75
N LEU A 83 6.87 -6.28 2.08
CA LEU A 83 5.99 -6.98 1.14
C LEU A 83 4.83 -6.08 0.71
N ASN A 84 4.23 -5.35 1.67
CA ASN A 84 3.17 -4.40 1.38
C ASN A 84 3.64 -3.29 0.42
N LEU A 85 4.83 -2.72 0.68
CA LEU A 85 5.44 -1.73 -0.21
C LEU A 85 5.66 -2.30 -1.61
N ALA A 86 6.20 -3.51 -1.74
CA ALA A 86 6.44 -4.14 -3.04
C ALA A 86 5.14 -4.33 -3.85
N CYS A 87 4.08 -4.85 -3.23
CA CYS A 87 2.77 -5.00 -3.88
C CYS A 87 2.20 -3.65 -4.34
N HIS A 88 2.30 -2.62 -3.52
CA HIS A 88 1.81 -1.29 -3.88
C HIS A 88 2.63 -0.64 -5.00
N LEU A 89 3.95 -0.87 -5.06
CA LEU A 89 4.78 -0.41 -6.17
C LEU A 89 4.42 -1.08 -7.49
N ILE A 90 4.13 -2.39 -7.46
CA ILE A 90 3.63 -3.11 -8.64
C ILE A 90 2.31 -2.48 -9.12
N ALA A 91 1.36 -2.25 -8.20
CA ALA A 91 0.10 -1.59 -8.54
C ALA A 91 0.33 -0.17 -9.11
N ALA A 92 1.26 0.58 -8.54
CA ALA A 92 1.62 1.92 -9.01
C ALA A 92 2.16 1.92 -10.43
N VAL A 93 3.01 0.95 -10.78
CA VAL A 93 3.53 0.78 -12.15
C VAL A 93 2.40 0.46 -13.12
N LEU A 94 1.53 -0.51 -12.78
CA LEU A 94 0.40 -0.91 -13.63
C LEU A 94 -0.56 0.25 -13.91
N LEU A 95 -0.73 1.15 -12.95
CA LEU A 95 -1.66 2.28 -13.05
C LEU A 95 -1.01 3.56 -13.58
N LEU A 96 0.30 3.60 -13.77
CA LEU A 96 1.02 4.84 -14.10
C LEU A 96 0.52 5.46 -15.42
N SER A 97 0.50 4.69 -16.51
CA SER A 97 0.02 5.21 -17.80
C SER A 97 -1.49 5.49 -17.81
N ALA A 98 -2.29 4.69 -17.11
CA ALA A 98 -3.72 4.97 -16.97
C ALA A 98 -3.99 6.28 -16.23
N THR A 99 -3.22 6.55 -15.17
CA THR A 99 -3.25 7.80 -14.42
C THR A 99 -2.83 8.98 -15.31
N ALA A 100 -1.79 8.81 -16.14
CA ALA A 100 -1.37 9.83 -17.11
C ALA A 100 -2.48 10.13 -18.14
N ARG A 101 -3.10 9.11 -18.74
CA ARG A 101 -4.22 9.28 -19.69
C ARG A 101 -5.44 9.91 -19.03
N ARG A 102 -5.71 9.59 -17.77
CA ARG A 102 -6.78 10.21 -16.99
C ARG A 102 -6.50 11.71 -16.72
N LEU A 103 -5.26 12.06 -16.43
CA LEU A 103 -4.83 13.46 -16.29
C LEU A 103 -4.87 14.21 -17.63
N HIS A 104 -4.56 13.55 -18.75
CA HIS A 104 -4.72 14.11 -20.09
C HIS A 104 -6.17 14.46 -20.41
N ASP A 105 -7.13 13.64 -19.96
CA ASP A 105 -8.56 13.95 -20.09
C ASP A 105 -8.96 15.22 -19.30
N ARG A 106 -8.15 15.64 -18.34
CA ARG A 106 -8.29 16.91 -17.59
C ARG A 106 -7.49 18.06 -18.19
N GLY A 107 -6.80 17.86 -19.31
CA GLY A 107 -5.85 18.82 -19.90
C GLY A 107 -4.54 18.98 -19.11
N ARG A 108 -4.34 18.19 -18.05
CA ARG A 108 -3.10 18.20 -17.25
C ARG A 108 -2.00 17.43 -17.96
N ALA A 109 -0.75 17.74 -17.63
CA ALA A 109 0.39 17.01 -18.16
C ALA A 109 0.52 15.63 -17.49
N GLY A 110 0.83 14.58 -18.25
CA GLY A 110 0.93 13.22 -17.72
C GLY A 110 2.05 12.99 -16.70
N TRP A 111 3.08 13.85 -16.64
CA TRP A 111 4.18 13.71 -15.66
C TRP A 111 3.71 13.84 -14.21
N TRP A 112 2.57 14.51 -13.97
CA TRP A 112 1.95 14.55 -12.64
C TRP A 112 1.52 13.16 -12.13
N ALA A 113 1.38 12.16 -13.02
CA ALA A 113 1.13 10.77 -12.62
C ALA A 113 2.28 10.17 -11.79
N LEU A 114 3.50 10.72 -11.87
CA LEU A 114 4.65 10.29 -11.05
C LEU A 114 4.43 10.53 -9.55
N ILE A 115 3.51 11.42 -9.17
CA ILE A 115 3.09 11.55 -7.77
C ILE A 115 2.65 10.20 -7.22
N PHE A 116 1.98 9.36 -8.02
CA PHE A 116 1.45 8.09 -7.55
C PHE A 116 2.56 7.12 -7.06
N PRO A 117 3.53 6.69 -7.90
CA PRO A 117 4.62 5.81 -7.44
C PRO A 117 5.51 6.48 -6.39
N SER A 118 5.78 7.79 -6.49
CA SER A 118 6.61 8.48 -5.48
C SER A 118 5.94 8.53 -4.11
N ALA A 119 4.63 8.79 -4.06
CA ALA A 119 3.89 8.82 -2.82
C ALA A 119 3.73 7.42 -2.21
N VAL A 120 3.49 6.40 -3.05
CA VAL A 120 3.51 4.99 -2.62
C VAL A 120 4.86 4.60 -2.02
N LEU A 121 5.96 4.97 -2.67
CA LEU A 121 7.31 4.68 -2.17
C LEU A 121 7.56 5.36 -0.81
N ALA A 122 7.29 6.67 -0.71
CA ALA A 122 7.52 7.42 0.51
C ALA A 122 6.65 6.91 1.68
N ALA A 123 5.35 6.69 1.44
CA ALA A 123 4.44 6.19 2.45
C ALA A 123 4.75 4.74 2.85
N GLY A 124 5.09 3.88 1.88
CA GLY A 124 5.41 2.47 2.14
C GLY A 124 6.74 2.30 2.88
N LEU A 125 7.76 3.12 2.58
CA LEU A 125 9.01 3.13 3.36
C LEU A 125 8.78 3.63 4.80
N ASP A 126 7.95 4.66 4.99
CA ASP A 126 7.58 5.13 6.34
C ASP A 126 6.82 4.06 7.13
N GLN A 127 5.88 3.37 6.48
CA GLN A 127 5.15 2.25 7.08
C GLN A 127 6.10 1.09 7.45
N ALA A 128 7.00 0.69 6.55
CA ALA A 128 7.97 -0.37 6.82
C ALA A 128 8.89 -0.02 8.00
N ARG A 129 9.44 1.19 8.02
CA ARG A 129 10.24 1.72 9.14
C ARG A 129 9.47 1.65 10.47
N ARG A 130 8.20 2.01 10.49
CA ARG A 130 7.36 1.94 11.69
C ARG A 130 7.13 0.51 12.13
N MET A 131 6.90 -0.42 11.21
CA MET A 131 6.76 -1.84 11.52
C MET A 131 8.06 -2.44 12.07
N ASP A 132 9.22 -2.01 11.59
CA ASP A 132 10.51 -2.44 12.14
C ASP A 132 10.71 -1.94 13.58
N VAL A 133 10.34 -0.67 13.85
CA VAL A 133 10.39 -0.12 15.22
C VAL A 133 9.40 -0.85 16.14
N MET A 134 8.18 -1.12 15.65
CA MET A 134 7.17 -1.90 16.37
C MET A 134 7.68 -3.29 16.73
N ALA A 135 8.26 -4.00 15.75
CA ALA A 135 8.83 -5.32 15.95
C ALA A 135 9.93 -5.31 17.02
N GLY A 136 10.82 -4.30 16.98
CA GLY A 136 11.86 -4.13 17.98
C GLY A 136 11.31 -3.84 19.39
N HIS A 137 10.25 -3.03 19.50
CA HIS A 137 9.61 -2.72 20.77
C HIS A 137 8.91 -3.96 21.35
N MET A 138 8.13 -4.66 20.53
CA MET A 138 7.45 -5.90 20.93
C MET A 138 8.42 -6.97 21.42
N ALA A 139 9.56 -7.16 20.73
CA ALA A 139 10.57 -8.14 21.15
C ALA A 139 11.21 -7.81 22.51
N ARG A 140 11.45 -6.54 22.81
CA ARG A 140 11.96 -6.11 24.13
C ARG A 140 10.91 -6.34 25.20
N MET A 141 9.68 -5.94 24.91
CA MET A 141 8.57 -6.03 25.84
C MET A 141 8.22 -7.48 26.20
N THR A 142 8.20 -8.43 25.25
CA THR A 142 8.01 -9.84 25.59
C THR A 142 9.13 -10.38 26.47
N THR A 143 10.36 -9.91 26.26
CA THR A 143 11.51 -10.28 27.11
C THR A 143 11.32 -9.76 28.55
N GLU A 144 10.83 -8.54 28.73
CA GLU A 144 10.56 -7.98 30.06
C GLU A 144 9.36 -8.64 30.75
N MET A 145 8.26 -8.89 30.02
CA MET A 145 7.08 -9.59 30.56
C MET A 145 7.41 -11.02 31.05
N ARG A 146 8.40 -11.67 30.43
CA ARG A 146 8.89 -12.98 30.89
C ARG A 146 9.68 -12.90 32.21
N LYS A 147 10.36 -11.78 32.45
CA LYS A 147 11.12 -11.56 33.69
C LYS A 147 10.20 -11.18 34.84
N ALA A 148 9.20 -10.34 34.57
CA ALA A 148 8.22 -9.89 35.53
C ALA A 148 6.85 -9.80 34.84
N PRO A 149 5.91 -10.72 35.14
CA PRO A 149 4.55 -10.66 34.60
C PRO A 149 3.89 -9.33 35.01
N PRO A 150 3.36 -8.55 34.06
CA PRO A 150 2.74 -7.27 34.39
C PRO A 150 1.46 -7.48 35.20
N GLU A 151 1.17 -6.53 36.09
CA GLU A 151 -0.09 -6.51 36.82
C GLU A 151 -1.27 -6.29 35.85
N PRO A 152 -2.49 -6.76 36.14
CA PRO A 152 -3.64 -6.64 35.22
C PRO A 152 -3.94 -5.20 34.77
N ILE A 153 -3.66 -4.21 35.61
CA ILE A 153 -3.82 -2.79 35.29
C ILE A 153 -2.81 -2.32 34.24
N GLU A 154 -1.58 -2.83 34.28
CA GLU A 154 -0.52 -2.51 33.30
C GLU A 154 -0.83 -3.15 31.94
N MET A 155 -1.50 -4.30 31.91
CA MET A 155 -2.01 -4.87 30.65
C MET A 155 -3.04 -3.97 29.96
N LEU A 156 -3.76 -3.12 30.69
CA LEU A 156 -4.73 -2.18 30.12
C LEU A 156 -4.07 -0.93 29.52
N SER A 157 -2.91 -0.49 30.04
CA SER A 157 -2.15 0.65 29.48
C SER A 157 -1.30 0.27 28.27
N PHE A 158 -1.05 -1.02 28.08
CA PHE A 158 -0.21 -1.56 27.00
C PHE A 158 -0.48 -0.97 25.61
N PRO A 159 -1.72 -0.88 25.08
CA PRO A 159 -1.94 -0.33 23.74
C PRO A 159 -1.53 1.14 23.63
N ALA A 160 -1.72 1.92 24.71
CA ALA A 160 -1.36 3.33 24.74
C ALA A 160 0.15 3.54 24.82
N GLU A 161 0.86 2.73 25.59
CA GLU A 161 2.33 2.73 25.67
C GLU A 161 2.96 2.35 24.33
N LEU A 162 2.44 1.29 23.71
CA LEU A 162 2.87 0.86 22.39
C LEU A 162 2.66 1.97 21.36
N GLN A 163 1.49 2.63 21.38
CA GLN A 163 1.20 3.75 20.51
C GLN A 163 2.12 4.96 20.75
N ALA A 164 2.43 5.28 22.01
CA ALA A 164 3.32 6.38 22.37
C ALA A 164 4.78 6.13 21.98
N ALA A 165 5.21 4.87 21.99
CA ALA A 165 6.54 4.46 21.55
C ALA A 165 6.72 4.50 20.02
N MET A 166 5.62 4.52 19.26
CA MET A 166 5.68 4.50 17.81
C MET A 166 6.07 5.87 17.25
N PRO A 167 7.05 5.92 16.33
CA PRO A 167 7.40 7.18 15.70
C PRO A 167 6.24 7.65 14.83
N GLY A 168 6.02 8.96 14.84
CA GLY A 168 5.07 9.63 13.96
C GLY A 168 5.44 9.50 12.47
N PRO A 169 4.57 9.97 11.57
CA PRO A 169 4.86 10.04 10.15
C PRO A 169 6.08 10.91 9.88
N SER A 170 6.98 10.38 9.08
CA SER A 170 8.08 11.18 8.54
C SER A 170 7.54 12.27 7.60
N TRP A 171 8.25 13.39 7.51
CA TRP A 171 7.90 14.49 6.62
C TRP A 171 7.69 14.06 5.15
N PRO A 172 8.52 13.19 4.55
CA PRO A 172 8.27 12.69 3.20
C PRO A 172 6.92 11.99 3.05
N ALA A 173 6.49 11.19 4.04
CA ALA A 173 5.19 10.53 4.01
C ALA A 173 4.03 11.52 4.11
N ILE A 174 4.17 12.59 4.91
CA ILE A 174 3.16 13.65 5.01
C ILE A 174 3.01 14.37 3.67
N VAL A 175 4.13 14.81 3.07
CA VAL A 175 4.13 15.50 1.77
C VAL A 175 3.56 14.59 0.67
N ALA A 176 3.95 13.31 0.67
CA ALA A 176 3.41 12.29 -0.22
C ALA A 176 1.88 12.15 -0.06
N GLY A 177 1.37 12.13 1.17
CA GLY A 177 -0.06 12.05 1.44
C GLY A 177 -0.84 13.26 0.90
N ILE A 178 -0.31 14.47 1.07
CA ILE A 178 -0.91 15.69 0.53
C ILE A 178 -0.91 15.68 -1.01
N ALA A 179 0.20 15.30 -1.63
CA ALA A 179 0.30 15.19 -3.08
C ALA A 179 -0.65 14.11 -3.64
N MET A 180 -0.77 12.99 -2.94
CA MET A 180 -1.71 11.91 -3.29
C MET A 180 -3.16 12.37 -3.21
N LEU A 181 -3.52 13.13 -2.17
CA LEU A 181 -4.85 13.70 -2.02
C LEU A 181 -5.19 14.65 -3.17
N TRP A 182 -4.25 15.54 -3.52
CA TRP A 182 -4.40 16.41 -4.69
C TRP A 182 -4.61 15.59 -5.98
N LEU A 183 -3.80 14.56 -6.19
CA LEU A 183 -3.92 13.68 -7.38
C LEU A 183 -5.29 13.01 -7.40
N ALA A 184 -5.75 12.43 -6.28
CA ALA A 184 -7.05 11.78 -6.18
C ALA A 184 -8.20 12.74 -6.55
N ILE A 185 -8.14 13.99 -6.07
CA ILE A 185 -9.11 15.03 -6.44
C ILE A 185 -9.12 15.26 -7.96
N GLU A 186 -7.96 15.40 -8.59
CA GLU A 186 -7.89 15.61 -10.05
C GLU A 186 -8.43 14.41 -10.84
N LEU A 187 -8.22 13.17 -10.37
CA LEU A 187 -8.72 11.95 -11.01
C LEU A 187 -10.25 11.80 -10.92
N LEU A 188 -10.86 12.28 -9.83
CA LEU A 188 -12.31 12.23 -9.58
C LEU A 188 -13.11 13.26 -10.41
N ARG A 189 -12.52 14.42 -10.72
CA ARG A 189 -13.18 15.51 -11.46
C ARG A 189 -13.58 15.11 -12.88
N ALA A 190 -14.68 15.65 -13.41
CA ALA A 190 -15.13 15.37 -14.78
C ALA A 190 -14.08 15.75 -15.85
N GLY A 191 -14.07 15.09 -17.01
CA GLY A 191 -13.17 15.40 -18.14
C GLY A 191 -13.36 16.77 -18.77
N THR A 192 -12.43 17.20 -19.63
CA THR A 192 -12.61 18.37 -20.49
C THR A 192 -13.46 18.00 -21.71
N PRO A 193 -14.54 18.74 -22.04
CA PRO A 193 -15.37 18.46 -23.21
C PRO A 193 -14.60 18.71 -24.52
N GLY A 194 -14.92 17.92 -25.54
CA GLY A 194 -14.32 18.05 -26.87
C GLY A 194 -12.86 17.59 -26.94
N ASP A 195 -12.23 17.86 -28.07
CA ASP A 195 -10.84 17.49 -28.35
C ASP A 195 -9.88 18.39 -27.57
N ASN A 196 -8.77 17.82 -27.11
CA ASN A 196 -7.70 18.58 -26.49
C ASN A 196 -6.33 18.16 -27.06
N ARG A 197 -5.24 18.78 -26.60
CA ARG A 197 -3.87 18.51 -27.09
C ARG A 197 -3.41 17.05 -26.99
N PHE A 198 -4.14 16.20 -26.26
CA PHE A 198 -3.83 14.79 -26.05
C PHE A 198 -4.73 13.84 -26.87
N GLY A 199 -5.67 14.38 -27.65
CA GLY A 199 -6.52 13.62 -28.55
C GLY A 199 -8.02 13.87 -28.35
N PRO A 200 -8.85 13.13 -29.10
CA PRO A 200 -10.30 13.28 -29.05
C PRO A 200 -10.88 12.80 -27.72
N GLN A 201 -12.11 13.21 -27.45
CA GLN A 201 -12.83 12.76 -26.26
C GLN A 201 -13.02 11.22 -26.28
N PRO A 202 -12.74 10.52 -25.15
CA PRO A 202 -12.93 9.07 -25.03
C PRO A 202 -14.40 8.66 -25.01
#